data_AF-A0A1Y3NQ24-F1
#
_entry.id   AF-A0A1Y3NQ24-F1
#
_cell.length_a   1.000
_cell.length_b   1.000
_cell.length_c   1.000
_cell.angle_alpha   90.00
_cell.angle_beta   90.00
_cell.angle_gamma   90.00
#
_symmetry.space_group_name_H-M   'P 1'
#
loop_
_entity.id
_entity.type
_entity.pdbx_description
1 polymer ?
#
loop_
_entity_poly.entity_id
_entity_poly.type
_entity_poly.pdbx_seq_one_letter_code
_entity_poly.pdbx_strand_id
1 'polypeptide(L)' 'PRVTLVPWVDRNTYVYQIEIGEKIVSRRFDNHFVNGTKLLNVAGLTRGKRDAILKNEPVRNVVKNAPFHL' A
#
# COMPACT_ATOMS: atom_id res chain seq x y z
N PRO A 1 12.24 -5.41 -11.88
CA PRO A 1 11.59 -4.58 -10.83
C PRO A 1 11.50 -3.14 -11.32
N ARG A 2 10.34 -2.50 -11.24
CA ARG A 2 10.15 -1.10 -11.61
C ARG A 2 9.82 -0.28 -10.36
N VAL A 3 10.43 0.89 -10.23
CA VAL A 3 10.12 1.86 -9.17
C VAL A 3 9.58 3.13 -9.82
N THR A 4 8.41 3.56 -9.39
CA THR A 4 7.74 4.77 -9.88
C THR A 4 7.43 5.69 -8.70
N LEU A 5 7.65 6.99 -8.85
CA LEU A 5 7.21 8.01 -7.89
C LEU A 5 5.91 8.62 -8.39
N VAL A 6 4.82 8.48 -7.63
CA VAL A 6 3.48 8.95 -8.02
C VAL A 6 3.02 10.04 -7.05
N PRO A 7 2.56 11.21 -7.54
CA PRO A 7 1.97 12.23 -6.68
C PRO A 7 0.63 11.74 -6.09
N TRP A 8 0.44 11.94 -4.79
CA TRP A 8 -0.85 11.75 -4.12
C TRP A 8 -1.37 13.10 -3.62
N VAL A 9 -2.07 13.78 -4.54
CA VAL A 9 -2.51 15.17 -4.39
C VAL A 9 -3.37 15.37 -3.14
N ASP A 10 -4.38 14.52 -2.91
CA ASP A 10 -5.28 14.63 -1.74
C ASP A 10 -4.57 14.55 -0.38
N ARG A 11 -3.36 14.00 -0.38
CA ARG A 11 -2.55 13.81 0.82
C ARG A 11 -1.29 14.67 0.82
N ASN A 12 -1.17 15.60 -0.13
CA ASN A 12 -0.04 16.51 -0.31
C ASN A 12 1.32 15.81 -0.14
N THR A 13 1.49 14.65 -0.79
CA THR A 13 2.70 13.84 -0.69
C THR A 13 2.94 13.09 -2.00
N TYR A 14 4.03 12.32 -2.04
CA TYR A 14 4.30 11.34 -3.07
C TYR A 14 4.27 9.92 -2.52
N VAL A 15 4.13 8.94 -3.41
CA VAL A 15 4.13 7.53 -3.10
C VAL A 15 5.13 6.82 -4.02
N TYR A 16 6.06 6.10 -3.43
CA TYR A 16 6.87 5.13 -4.16
C TYR A 16 6.02 3.90 -4.44
N GLN A 17 5.94 3.48 -5.70
CA GLN A 17 5.35 2.23 -6.12
C GLN A 17 6.44 1.31 -6.66
N ILE A 18 6.49 0.09 -6.15
CA ILE A 18 7.42 -0.96 -6.59
C ILE A 18 6.60 -2.07 -7.21
N GLU A 19 6.92 -2.40 -8.45
CA GLU A 19 6.23 -3.41 -9.25
C GLU A 19 7.18 -4.56 -9.60
N ILE A 20 6.74 -5.79 -9.33
CA ILE A 20 7.46 -7.04 -9.66
C ILE A 20 6.44 -8.05 -10.17
N GLY A 21 6.40 -8.25 -11.49
CA GLY A 21 5.34 -9.02 -12.14
C GLY A 21 3.98 -8.36 -11.89
N GLU A 22 2.99 -9.14 -11.43
CA GLU A 22 1.65 -8.65 -11.08
C GLU A 22 1.56 -8.05 -9.66
N LYS A 23 2.66 -8.08 -8.90
CA LYS A 23 2.70 -7.61 -7.51
C LYS A 23 3.12 -6.15 -7.47
N ILE A 24 2.36 -5.33 -6.76
CA ILE A 24 2.63 -3.91 -6.54
C ILE A 24 2.61 -3.66 -5.05
N VAL A 25 3.61 -2.96 -4.51
CA VAL A 25 3.64 -2.46 -3.13
C VAL A 25 3.92 -0.96 -3.17
N SER A 26 3.33 -0.21 -2.24
CA SER A 26 3.46 1.24 -2.20
C SER A 26 3.89 1.74 -0.83
N ARG A 27 4.77 2.75 -0.79
CA ARG A 27 5.21 3.43 0.43
C ARG A 27 5.11 4.94 0.27
N ARG A 28 4.53 5.61 1.25
CA ARG A 28 4.46 7.08 1.32
C ARG A 28 5.84 7.72 1.47
N PHE A 29 6.02 8.90 0.90
CA PHE A 29 7.25 9.67 1.01
C PHE A 29 7.40 10.36 2.37
N ASP A 30 6.31 10.98 2.85
CA ASP A 30 6.27 11.86 4.02
C ASP A 30 6.37 11.15 5.38
N ASN A 31 5.74 9.98 5.52
CA ASN A 31 5.66 9.28 6.81
C ASN A 31 6.05 7.80 6.72
N HIS A 32 6.51 7.35 5.55
CA HIS A 32 6.99 6.00 5.29
C HIS A 32 5.97 4.87 5.52
N PHE A 33 4.69 5.17 5.68
CA PHE A 33 3.65 4.14 5.79
C PHE A 33 3.57 3.32 4.49
N VAL A 34 3.44 2.01 4.65
CA VAL A 34 3.31 1.05 3.54
C VAL A 34 1.84 0.68 3.36
N ASN A 35 1.41 0.46 2.11
CA ASN A 35 0.08 -0.11 1.84
C ASN A 35 0.03 -1.57 2.31
N GLY A 36 -0.49 -1.79 3.53
CA GLY A 36 -0.57 -3.10 4.16
C GLY A 36 -1.37 -4.12 3.34
N THR A 37 -2.47 -3.73 2.68
CA THR A 37 -3.25 -4.63 1.83
C THR A 37 -2.41 -5.18 0.68
N LYS A 38 -1.69 -4.29 -0.01
CA LYS A 38 -0.82 -4.65 -1.13
C LYS A 38 0.37 -5.50 -0.68
N LEU A 39 0.99 -5.17 0.45
CA LEU A 39 2.07 -5.96 1.05
C LEU A 39 1.62 -7.39 1.40
N LEU A 40 0.47 -7.53 2.07
CA LEU A 40 -0.02 -8.84 2.48
C LEU A 40 -0.51 -9.72 1.31
N ASN A 41 -0.92 -9.10 0.20
CA ASN A 41 -1.21 -9.84 -1.03
C ASN A 41 0.07 -10.48 -1.62
N VAL A 42 1.25 -9.88 -1.43
CA VAL A 42 2.53 -10.46 -1.88
C VAL A 42 2.79 -11.82 -1.22
N ALA A 43 2.38 -11.96 0.05
CA ALA A 43 2.53 -13.17 0.86
C ALA A 43 1.51 -14.27 0.54
N GLY A 44 0.57 -14.05 -0.39
CA GLY A 44 -0.41 -15.07 -0.81
C GLY A 44 -1.42 -15.45 0.27
N LEU A 45 -1.70 -14.56 1.24
CA LEU A 45 -2.64 -14.81 2.32
C LEU A 45 -4.09 -14.82 1.81
N THR A 46 -4.94 -15.63 2.44
CA THR A 46 -6.39 -15.56 2.22
C THR A 46 -6.93 -14.20 2.67
N ARG A 47 -8.03 -13.77 2.06
CA ARG A 47 -8.72 -12.53 2.41
C ARG A 47 -8.99 -12.40 3.91
N GLY A 48 -9.56 -13.44 4.53
CA GLY A 48 -9.89 -13.43 5.96
C GLY A 48 -8.66 -13.25 6.85
N LYS A 49 -7.55 -13.95 6.56
CA LYS A 49 -6.30 -13.83 7.33
C LYS A 49 -5.67 -12.45 7.17
N ARG A 50 -5.65 -11.91 5.94
CA ARG A 50 -5.18 -10.55 5.68
C ARG A 50 -6.00 -9.52 6.45
N ASP A 51 -7.32 -9.61 6.37
CA ASP A 51 -8.22 -8.64 6.99
C ASP A 51 -8.09 -8.69 8.53
N ALA A 52 -7.87 -9.88 9.12
CA ALA A 52 -7.56 -10.03 10.54
C ALA A 52 -6.24 -9.37 10.95
N ILE A 53 -5.17 -9.52 10.15
CA ILE A 53 -3.87 -8.88 10.41
C ILE A 53 -4.02 -7.35 10.35
N LEU A 54 -4.62 -6.81 9.28
CA LEU A 54 -4.85 -5.36 9.13
C LEU A 54 -5.75 -4.78 10.21
N LYS A 55 -6.70 -5.58 10.73
CA LYS A 55 -7.58 -5.18 11.83
C LYS A 55 -6.80 -4.98 13.14
N ASN A 56 -5.82 -5.85 13.39
CA ASN A 56 -5.08 -5.90 14.64
C ASN A 56 -3.75 -5.12 14.61
N GLU A 57 -3.37 -4.52 13.48
CA GLU A 57 -2.19 -3.65 13.38
C GLU A 57 -2.37 -2.40 14.25
N PRO A 58 -1.58 -2.20 15.32
CA PRO A 58 -1.76 -1.09 16.25
C PRO A 58 -1.47 0.26 15.61
N VAL A 59 -0.50 0.34 14.69
CA VAL A 59 -0.11 1.57 14.01
C VAL A 59 -0.60 1.52 12.57
N ARG A 60 -1.83 1.98 12.35
CA ARG A 60 -2.48 1.93 11.03
C ARG A 60 -3.18 3.23 10.68
N ASN A 61 -3.16 3.55 9.38
CA ASN A 61 -3.98 4.60 8.78
C ASN A 61 -4.84 3.97 7.69
N VAL A 62 -6.16 3.95 7.90
CA VAL A 62 -7.11 3.35 6.96
C VAL A 62 -7.55 4.40 5.95
N VAL A 63 -7.20 4.17 4.69
CA VAL A 63 -7.60 5.02 3.57
C VAL A 63 -8.55 4.22 2.68
N LYS A 64 -9.79 4.70 2.54
CA LYS A 64 -10.83 4.03 1.73
C LYS A 64 -10.67 4.31 0.23
N ASN A 65 -10.35 5.56 -0.11
CA ASN A 65 -10.16 6.03 -1.48
C ASN A 65 -8.72 6.53 -1.61
N ALA A 66 -7.81 5.66 -2.02
CA ALA A 66 -6.55 6.10 -2.61
C ALA A 66 -6.76 6.23 -4.13
N PRO A 67 -5.99 7.07 -4.85
CA PRO A 67 -5.98 7.02 -6.30
C PRO A 67 -5.67 5.58 -6.73
N PHE A 68 -6.72 4.88 -7.12
CA PHE A 68 -6.68 3.54 -7.68
C PHE A 68 -6.16 3.75 -9.09
N HIS A 69 -4.84 3.65 -9.25
CA HIS A 69 -4.18 3.68 -10.55
C HIS A 69 -4.23 5.04 -11.28
N LEU A 70 -3.04 5.53 -11.62
CA LEU A 70 -2.75 5.66 -13.04
C LEU A 70 -2.27 4.28 -13.50
#